data_AF-A0A351J016-F1
#
_entry.id   AF-A0A351J016-F1
#
_cell.length_a   1.000
_cell.length_b   1.000
_cell.length_c   1.000
_cell.angle_alpha   90.00
_cell.angle_beta   90.00
_cell.angle_gamma   90.00
#
_symmetry.space_group_name_H-M   'P 1'
#
loop_
_entity.id
_entity.type
_entity.pdbx_description
1 polymer ?
#
loop_
_entity_poly.entity_id
_entity_poly.type
_entity_poly.pdbx_seq_one_letter_code
_entity_poly.pdbx_strand_id
1 'polypeptide(L)'
;MKAKAETTLIGLLSSALSGYTPSSLPEADYQALYRLAKHHAVANIVAYAMQKNHIKIPPESRALFNRALIAGVYMEANQSAESAAMSQALDDAQIRHIFLKGSVLRKYYPSPDMRTSCDMDVLVDRENIDAACQVMKNRGYRFVEEGEKDILFVKAPNIHVELHKTLAEEEYAGKELFDSILDSSLPDGQRMYARVMTDEDFYVYMIFHVAKHFINGGSGIRSVLDIWIYRKNKPALNESVIREKLRVLKLETFERELVSLSKVWMEGAQGTALSNALSDFVIGAGTFGTQEN
;
A
#
# COMPACT_ATOMS: atom_id res chain seq x y z
N MET A 1 -5.73 14.96 -23.74
CA MET A 1 -6.26 13.60 -23.49
C MET A 1 -5.83 13.04 -22.13
N LYS A 2 -4.55 13.16 -21.74
CA LYS A 2 -4.01 12.69 -20.45
C LYS A 2 -4.80 13.21 -19.22
N ALA A 3 -4.98 14.52 -19.10
CA ALA A 3 -5.74 15.15 -18.01
C ALA A 3 -7.18 14.62 -17.85
N LYS A 4 -7.89 14.29 -18.95
CA LYS A 4 -9.26 13.74 -18.87
C LYS A 4 -9.26 12.32 -18.29
N ALA A 5 -8.29 11.49 -18.65
CA ALA A 5 -8.17 10.12 -18.12
C ALA A 5 -7.80 10.12 -16.62
N GLU A 6 -6.96 11.07 -16.21
CA GLU A 6 -6.53 11.25 -14.81
C GLU A 6 -7.70 11.68 -13.91
N THR A 7 -8.44 12.71 -14.30
CA THR A 7 -9.66 13.13 -13.58
C THR A 7 -10.70 12.00 -13.52
N THR A 8 -10.90 11.28 -14.62
CA THR A 8 -11.83 10.14 -14.67
C THR A 8 -11.38 9.01 -13.73
N LEU A 9 -10.09 8.70 -13.69
CA LEU A 9 -9.53 7.69 -12.82
C LEU A 9 -9.76 8.04 -11.35
N ILE A 10 -9.34 9.23 -10.91
CA ILE A 10 -9.52 9.68 -9.52
C ILE A 10 -11.00 9.65 -9.13
N GLY A 11 -11.88 10.13 -10.03
CA GLY A 11 -13.33 10.12 -9.81
C GLY A 11 -13.91 8.72 -9.58
N LEU A 12 -13.47 7.73 -10.37
CA LEU A 12 -13.90 6.34 -10.23
C LEU A 12 -13.36 5.69 -8.96
N LEU A 13 -12.10 5.98 -8.60
CA LEU A 13 -11.50 5.49 -7.35
C LEU A 13 -12.23 6.06 -6.13
N SER A 14 -12.54 7.36 -6.14
CA SER A 14 -13.34 8.02 -5.11
C SER A 14 -14.71 7.37 -4.96
N SER A 15 -15.41 7.14 -6.08
CA SER A 15 -16.74 6.50 -6.06
C SER A 15 -16.73 5.07 -5.50
N ALA A 16 -15.68 4.30 -5.81
CA ALA A 16 -15.51 2.97 -5.26
C ALA A 16 -15.25 2.98 -3.74
N LEU A 17 -14.39 3.88 -3.25
CA LEU A 17 -13.84 3.81 -1.89
C LEU A 17 -14.53 4.72 -0.87
N SER A 18 -14.99 5.91 -1.27
CA SER A 18 -15.70 6.86 -0.41
C SER A 18 -17.20 6.90 -0.67
N GLY A 19 -17.64 6.45 -1.86
CA GLY A 19 -19.03 6.60 -2.31
C GLY A 19 -19.31 7.97 -2.95
N TYR A 20 -18.34 8.88 -2.92
CA TYR A 20 -18.41 10.15 -3.65
C TYR A 20 -18.27 9.90 -5.15
N THR A 21 -19.30 10.22 -5.92
CA THR A 21 -19.24 10.17 -7.38
C THR A 21 -19.18 11.60 -7.91
N PRO A 22 -18.16 11.98 -8.70
CA PRO A 22 -18.14 13.29 -9.34
C PRO A 22 -19.41 13.51 -10.16
N SER A 23 -19.91 14.75 -10.18
CA SER A 23 -21.16 15.12 -10.86
C SER A 23 -21.14 14.87 -12.37
N SER A 24 -19.96 14.76 -12.98
CA SER A 24 -19.78 14.27 -14.35
C SER A 24 -18.44 13.56 -14.49
N LEU A 25 -18.42 12.44 -15.24
CA LEU A 25 -17.19 11.85 -15.73
C LEU A 25 -16.98 12.34 -17.16
N PRO A 26 -15.79 12.87 -17.52
CA PRO A 26 -15.47 13.18 -18.90
C PRO A 26 -15.67 11.96 -19.79
N GLU A 27 -16.08 12.18 -21.04
CA GLU A 27 -15.97 11.13 -22.05
C GLU A 27 -14.49 10.73 -22.15
N ALA A 28 -14.21 9.47 -21.81
CA ALA A 28 -12.87 8.95 -21.67
C ALA A 28 -12.62 7.84 -22.70
N ASP A 29 -11.43 7.86 -23.29
CA ASP A 29 -10.88 6.68 -23.95
C ASP A 29 -10.68 5.59 -22.87
N TYR A 30 -11.57 4.60 -22.86
CA TYR A 30 -11.55 3.52 -21.86
C TYR A 30 -10.31 2.64 -21.96
N GLN A 31 -9.65 2.56 -23.12
CA GLN A 31 -8.37 1.86 -23.24
C GLN A 31 -7.24 2.68 -22.61
N ALA A 32 -7.22 4.00 -22.82
CA ALA A 32 -6.27 4.89 -22.14
C ALA A 32 -6.48 4.88 -20.62
N LEU A 33 -7.73 4.91 -20.17
CA LEU A 33 -8.09 4.77 -18.75
C LEU A 33 -7.59 3.45 -18.18
N TYR A 34 -7.80 2.33 -18.90
CA TYR A 34 -7.29 1.03 -18.46
C TYR A 34 -5.77 1.00 -18.36
N ARG A 35 -5.05 1.54 -19.35
CA ARG A 35 -3.57 1.63 -19.31
C ARG A 35 -3.10 2.43 -18.10
N LEU A 36 -3.71 3.58 -17.83
CA LEU A 36 -3.39 4.40 -16.66
C LEU A 36 -3.71 3.68 -15.35
N ALA A 37 -4.89 3.08 -15.23
CA ALA A 37 -5.28 2.35 -14.04
C ALA A 37 -4.38 1.13 -13.78
N LYS A 38 -3.94 0.44 -14.85
CA LYS A 38 -2.99 -0.68 -14.77
C LYS A 38 -1.60 -0.20 -14.34
N HIS A 39 -1.13 0.93 -14.87
CA HIS A 39 0.14 1.55 -14.48
C HIS A 39 0.23 1.90 -12.99
N HIS A 40 -0.92 2.26 -12.41
CA HIS A 40 -1.09 2.52 -10.97
C HIS A 40 -1.58 1.30 -10.18
N ALA A 41 -1.65 0.14 -10.81
CA ALA A 41 -2.17 -1.13 -10.27
C ALA A 41 -3.63 -1.12 -9.76
N VAL A 42 -4.42 -0.06 -9.99
CA VAL A 42 -5.78 0.15 -9.44
C VAL A 42 -6.93 -0.21 -10.42
N ALA A 43 -6.64 -0.93 -11.50
CA ALA A 43 -7.64 -1.31 -12.50
C ALA A 43 -8.80 -2.16 -11.93
N ASN A 44 -8.53 -3.00 -10.92
CA ASN A 44 -9.55 -3.74 -10.18
C ASN A 44 -10.54 -2.79 -9.44
N ILE A 45 -10.05 -1.73 -8.81
CA ILE A 45 -10.89 -0.73 -8.11
C ILE A 45 -11.79 0.00 -9.12
N VAL A 46 -11.25 0.35 -10.29
CA VAL A 46 -12.02 0.94 -11.38
C VAL A 46 -13.14 0.01 -11.84
N ALA A 47 -12.88 -1.30 -11.94
CA ALA A 47 -13.90 -2.29 -12.29
C ALA A 47 -15.06 -2.29 -11.29
N TYR A 48 -14.77 -2.26 -9.98
CA TYR A 48 -15.80 -2.11 -8.94
C TYR A 48 -16.61 -0.82 -9.10
N ALA A 49 -15.94 0.31 -9.34
CA ALA A 49 -16.62 1.58 -9.56
C ALA A 49 -17.59 1.52 -10.76
N MET A 50 -17.16 0.92 -11.87
CA MET A 50 -17.97 0.78 -13.07
C MET A 50 -19.19 -0.11 -12.85
N GLN A 51 -19.03 -1.23 -12.12
CA GLN A 51 -20.14 -2.13 -11.77
C GLN A 51 -21.14 -1.44 -10.84
N LYS A 52 -20.66 -0.83 -9.75
CA LYS A 52 -21.47 -0.13 -8.75
C LYS A 52 -22.32 0.99 -9.35
N ASN A 53 -21.75 1.73 -10.30
CA ASN A 53 -22.43 2.87 -10.93
C ASN A 53 -23.11 2.53 -12.27
N HIS A 54 -23.18 1.25 -12.65
CA HIS A 54 -23.78 0.78 -13.91
C HIS A 54 -23.23 1.49 -15.17
N ILE A 55 -21.94 1.84 -15.18
CA ILE A 55 -21.30 2.55 -16.29
C ILE A 55 -21.22 1.63 -17.51
N LYS A 56 -21.82 2.07 -18.63
CA LYS A 56 -21.78 1.32 -19.89
C LYS A 56 -20.49 1.65 -20.63
N ILE A 57 -19.62 0.65 -20.77
CA ILE A 57 -18.37 0.73 -21.53
C ILE A 57 -18.34 -0.31 -22.67
N PRO A 58 -17.54 -0.09 -23.73
CA PRO A 58 -17.36 -1.05 -24.83
C PRO A 58 -16.95 -2.45 -24.33
N PRO A 59 -17.40 -3.54 -25.00
CA PRO A 59 -17.13 -4.91 -24.57
C PRO A 59 -15.64 -5.24 -24.42
N GLU A 60 -14.80 -4.74 -25.32
CA GLU A 60 -13.34 -4.91 -25.30
C GLU A 60 -12.71 -4.32 -24.03
N SER A 61 -13.07 -3.09 -23.66
CA SER A 61 -12.56 -2.45 -22.45
C SER A 61 -13.10 -3.13 -21.20
N ARG A 62 -14.36 -3.56 -21.23
CA ARG A 62 -14.97 -4.33 -20.13
C ARG A 62 -14.21 -5.62 -19.83
N ALA A 63 -13.79 -6.34 -20.86
CA ALA A 63 -13.02 -7.56 -20.70
C ALA A 63 -11.66 -7.30 -20.00
N LEU A 64 -11.01 -6.17 -20.28
CA LEU A 64 -9.75 -5.77 -19.64
C LEU A 64 -9.92 -5.49 -18.13
N PHE A 65 -10.93 -4.71 -17.76
CA PHE A 65 -11.23 -4.42 -16.35
C PHE A 65 -11.71 -5.65 -15.58
N ASN A 66 -12.55 -6.50 -16.18
CA ASN A 66 -12.98 -7.76 -15.56
C ASN A 66 -11.80 -8.70 -15.31
N ARG A 67 -10.82 -8.76 -16.24
CA ARG A 67 -9.60 -9.55 -16.04
C ARG A 67 -8.78 -9.02 -14.86
N ALA A 68 -8.65 -7.69 -14.73
CA ALA A 68 -7.95 -7.09 -13.60
C ALA A 68 -8.65 -7.36 -12.26
N LEU A 69 -9.98 -7.33 -12.24
CA LEU A 69 -10.80 -7.68 -11.07
C LEU A 69 -10.56 -9.14 -10.64
N ILE A 70 -10.72 -10.09 -11.57
CA ILE A 70 -10.51 -11.52 -11.29
C ILE A 70 -9.07 -11.79 -10.82
N ALA A 71 -8.09 -11.14 -11.45
CA ALA A 71 -6.70 -11.25 -11.05
C ALA A 71 -6.47 -10.71 -9.62
N GLY A 72 -7.11 -9.59 -9.26
CA GLY A 72 -7.08 -9.02 -7.92
C GLY A 72 -7.62 -9.99 -6.87
N VAL A 73 -8.79 -10.57 -7.11
CA VAL A 73 -9.41 -11.58 -6.23
C VAL A 73 -8.51 -12.81 -6.07
N TYR A 74 -7.94 -13.32 -7.16
CA TYR A 74 -7.02 -14.46 -7.11
C TYR A 74 -5.73 -14.16 -6.33
N MET A 75 -5.14 -12.98 -6.55
CA MET A 75 -3.95 -12.53 -5.82
C MET A 75 -4.21 -12.39 -4.33
N GLU A 76 -5.34 -11.78 -3.95
CA GLU A 76 -5.72 -11.59 -2.56
C GLU A 76 -5.92 -12.94 -1.85
N ALA A 77 -6.70 -13.84 -2.45
CA ALA A 77 -6.98 -15.15 -1.86
C ALA A 77 -5.69 -15.95 -1.61
N ASN A 78 -4.76 -15.95 -2.58
CA ASN A 78 -3.48 -16.63 -2.44
C ASN A 78 -2.58 -15.99 -1.37
N GLN A 79 -2.47 -14.65 -1.35
CA GLN A 79 -1.65 -13.96 -0.36
C GLN A 79 -2.25 -14.08 1.05
N SER A 80 -3.57 -14.09 1.20
CA SER A 80 -4.21 -14.24 2.49
C SER A 80 -4.02 -15.66 3.05
N ALA A 81 -4.14 -16.69 2.20
CA ALA A 81 -3.83 -18.06 2.60
C ALA A 81 -2.34 -18.24 2.94
N GLU A 82 -1.44 -17.70 2.12
CA GLU A 82 -0.01 -17.87 2.33
C GLU A 82 0.50 -17.04 3.51
N SER A 83 0.00 -15.82 3.74
CA SER A 83 0.38 -15.00 4.90
C SER A 83 -0.04 -15.67 6.21
N ALA A 84 -1.25 -16.24 6.28
CA ALA A 84 -1.70 -16.98 7.46
C ALA A 84 -0.81 -18.22 7.73
N ALA A 85 -0.44 -18.95 6.69
CA ALA A 85 0.37 -20.14 6.84
C ALA A 85 1.85 -19.81 7.16
N MET A 86 2.39 -18.74 6.58
CA MET A 86 3.72 -18.20 6.92
C MET A 86 3.75 -17.71 8.37
N SER A 87 2.74 -16.94 8.79
CA SER A 87 2.59 -16.48 10.16
C SER A 87 2.61 -17.64 11.13
N GLN A 88 1.85 -18.72 10.85
CA GLN A 88 1.85 -19.91 11.68
C GLN A 88 3.24 -20.54 11.81
N ALA A 89 3.97 -20.69 10.71
CA ALA A 89 5.28 -21.32 10.76
C ALA A 89 6.34 -20.49 11.48
N LEU A 90 6.26 -19.15 11.39
CA LEU A 90 7.10 -18.25 12.18
C LEU A 90 6.73 -18.34 13.67
N ASP A 91 5.43 -18.45 13.98
CA ASP A 91 4.93 -18.62 15.35
C ASP A 91 5.39 -19.94 15.98
N ASP A 92 5.27 -21.05 15.24
CA ASP A 92 5.73 -22.38 15.65
C ASP A 92 7.26 -22.41 15.90
N ALA A 93 8.00 -21.58 15.15
CA ALA A 93 9.44 -21.39 15.32
C ALA A 93 9.78 -20.36 16.42
N GLN A 94 8.79 -19.82 17.12
CA GLN A 94 8.95 -18.83 18.20
C GLN A 94 9.58 -17.51 17.74
N ILE A 95 9.34 -17.12 16.49
CA ILE A 95 9.90 -15.92 15.88
C ILE A 95 8.85 -14.79 15.92
N ARG A 96 9.18 -13.69 16.62
CA ARG A 96 8.32 -12.51 16.57
C ARG A 96 8.29 -11.95 15.17
N HIS A 97 7.10 -11.64 14.69
CA HIS A 97 6.92 -11.15 13.33
C HIS A 97 5.77 -10.16 13.22
N ILE A 98 5.94 -9.16 12.34
CA ILE A 98 4.92 -8.15 12.02
C ILE A 98 4.74 -8.12 10.51
N PHE A 99 3.53 -8.40 10.03
CA PHE A 99 3.18 -8.11 8.64
C PHE A 99 3.04 -6.60 8.44
N LEU A 100 3.50 -6.11 7.28
CA LEU A 100 3.55 -4.68 7.00
C LEU A 100 2.63 -4.30 5.83
N LYS A 101 2.53 -2.99 5.58
CA LYS A 101 1.97 -2.37 4.37
C LYS A 101 0.62 -2.98 3.95
N GLY A 102 0.54 -3.49 2.71
CA GLY A 102 -0.69 -3.98 2.10
C GLY A 102 -1.30 -5.20 2.79
N SER A 103 -0.50 -6.03 3.47
CA SER A 103 -1.00 -7.14 4.28
C SER A 103 -1.86 -6.66 5.46
N VAL A 104 -1.50 -5.52 6.05
CA VAL A 104 -2.29 -4.89 7.12
C VAL A 104 -3.42 -4.05 6.56
N LEU A 105 -3.18 -3.31 5.46
CA LEU A 105 -4.10 -2.31 4.93
C LEU A 105 -5.34 -2.87 4.25
N ARG A 106 -5.24 -4.05 3.61
CA ARG A 106 -6.33 -4.61 2.79
C ARG A 106 -7.66 -4.74 3.52
N LYS A 107 -7.63 -5.04 4.83
CA LYS A 107 -8.85 -5.20 5.65
C LYS A 107 -9.66 -3.92 5.83
N TYR A 108 -9.06 -2.75 5.55
CA TYR A 108 -9.71 -1.45 5.67
C TYR A 108 -10.34 -0.97 4.35
N TYR A 109 -10.04 -1.63 3.23
CA TYR A 109 -10.70 -1.37 1.95
C TYR A 109 -12.11 -1.98 1.95
N PRO A 110 -13.07 -1.44 1.15
CA PRO A 110 -14.42 -2.00 1.06
C PRO A 110 -14.45 -3.48 0.64
N SER A 111 -13.48 -3.92 -0.16
CA SER A 111 -13.18 -5.32 -0.43
C SER A 111 -11.67 -5.52 -0.35
N PRO A 112 -11.14 -6.56 0.33
CA PRO A 112 -9.70 -6.76 0.50
C PRO A 112 -8.91 -6.81 -0.81
N ASP A 113 -9.50 -7.38 -1.85
CA ASP A 113 -8.88 -7.53 -3.16
C ASP A 113 -8.75 -6.20 -3.92
N MET A 114 -9.42 -5.14 -3.47
CA MET A 114 -9.18 -3.78 -3.97
C MET A 114 -7.74 -3.33 -3.70
N ARG A 115 -7.15 -3.78 -2.58
CA ARG A 115 -5.78 -3.46 -2.20
C ARG A 115 -4.82 -4.58 -2.59
N THR A 116 -4.60 -4.73 -3.89
CA THR A 116 -3.55 -5.65 -4.38
C THR A 116 -2.17 -5.25 -3.84
N SER A 117 -1.28 -6.22 -3.66
CA SER A 117 0.15 -6.02 -3.39
C SER A 117 0.95 -6.91 -4.33
N CYS A 118 2.15 -6.49 -4.72
CA CYS A 118 3.05 -7.36 -5.49
C CYS A 118 3.82 -8.32 -4.56
N ASP A 119 4.02 -7.91 -3.32
CA ASP A 119 4.82 -8.55 -2.28
C ASP A 119 4.04 -8.67 -0.96
N MET A 120 4.51 -9.56 -0.10
CA MET A 120 4.17 -9.60 1.31
C MET A 120 5.40 -9.18 2.11
N ASP A 121 5.27 -8.08 2.81
CA ASP A 121 6.30 -7.58 3.71
C ASP A 121 6.12 -8.15 5.12
N VAL A 122 7.17 -8.71 5.69
CA VAL A 122 7.19 -9.20 7.06
C VAL A 122 8.48 -8.80 7.75
N LEU A 123 8.37 -8.09 8.88
CA LEU A 123 9.49 -7.77 9.77
C LEU A 123 9.68 -8.90 10.78
N VAL A 124 10.92 -9.30 11.00
CA VAL A 124 11.32 -10.23 12.07
C VAL A 124 12.45 -9.64 12.90
N ASP A 125 12.69 -10.18 14.10
CA ASP A 125 13.85 -9.81 14.90
C ASP A 125 15.14 -10.05 14.11
N ARG A 126 16.05 -9.08 14.13
CA ARG A 126 17.34 -9.18 13.42
C ARG A 126 18.14 -10.41 13.87
N GLU A 127 18.08 -10.73 15.15
CA GLU A 127 18.73 -11.90 15.76
C GLU A 127 18.16 -13.23 15.26
N ASN A 128 16.89 -13.25 14.82
CA ASN A 128 16.19 -14.44 14.32
C ASN A 128 16.18 -14.52 12.80
N ILE A 129 16.90 -13.66 12.08
CA ILE A 129 16.81 -13.61 10.61
C ILE A 129 17.21 -14.93 9.95
N ASP A 130 18.26 -15.60 10.44
CA ASP A 130 18.73 -16.87 9.91
C ASP A 130 17.71 -17.99 10.16
N ALA A 131 17.11 -18.02 11.35
CA ALA A 131 16.04 -18.96 11.69
C ALA A 131 14.79 -18.71 10.82
N ALA A 132 14.41 -17.45 10.62
CA ALA A 132 13.30 -17.07 9.75
C ALA A 132 13.57 -17.49 8.29
N CYS A 133 14.79 -17.30 7.78
CA CYS A 133 15.20 -17.77 6.47
C CYS A 133 15.05 -19.29 6.33
N GLN A 134 15.38 -20.05 7.38
CA GLN A 134 15.22 -21.50 7.38
C GLN A 134 13.73 -21.90 7.36
N VAL A 135 12.88 -21.21 8.13
CA VAL A 135 11.41 -21.39 8.08
C VAL A 135 10.89 -21.14 6.67
N MET A 136 11.32 -20.06 6.02
CA MET A 136 10.94 -19.73 4.65
C MET A 136 11.37 -20.85 3.68
N LYS A 137 12.62 -21.31 3.72
CA LYS A 137 13.11 -22.41 2.87
C LYS A 137 12.31 -23.70 3.08
N ASN A 138 12.04 -24.07 4.33
CA ASN A 138 11.25 -25.26 4.68
C ASN A 138 9.81 -25.20 4.15
N ARG A 139 9.25 -23.99 4.00
CA ARG A 139 7.94 -23.75 3.39
C ARG A 139 7.94 -23.71 1.85
N GLY A 140 9.08 -23.99 1.23
CA GLY A 140 9.24 -24.01 -0.23
C GLY A 140 9.46 -22.64 -0.85
N TYR A 141 9.82 -21.61 -0.06
CA TYR A 141 10.28 -20.35 -0.61
C TYR A 141 11.72 -20.47 -1.10
N ARG A 142 11.99 -19.89 -2.27
CA ARG A 142 13.32 -19.80 -2.86
C ARG A 142 13.89 -18.40 -2.62
N PHE A 143 15.08 -18.37 -2.06
CA PHE A 143 15.89 -17.15 -1.96
C PHE A 143 16.16 -16.57 -3.36
N VAL A 144 16.09 -15.25 -3.48
CA VAL A 144 16.42 -14.51 -4.70
C VAL A 144 17.65 -13.65 -4.48
N GLU A 145 17.55 -12.71 -3.55
CA GLU A 145 18.61 -11.75 -3.23
C GLU A 145 18.45 -11.23 -1.80
N GLU A 146 19.51 -10.60 -1.29
CA GLU A 146 19.54 -9.96 0.01
C GLU A 146 20.03 -8.52 -0.16
N GLY A 147 19.22 -7.57 0.30
CA GLY A 147 19.57 -6.16 0.38
C GLY A 147 19.97 -5.75 1.80
N GLU A 148 20.23 -4.47 2.01
CA GLU A 148 20.48 -3.92 3.34
C GLU A 148 19.26 -4.11 4.27
N LYS A 149 18.08 -3.75 3.75
CA LYS A 149 16.81 -3.75 4.49
C LYS A 149 16.20 -5.14 4.68
N ASP A 150 16.25 -5.99 3.67
CA ASP A 150 15.44 -7.21 3.61
C ASP A 150 16.12 -8.33 2.81
N ILE A 151 15.44 -9.48 2.78
CA ILE A 151 15.78 -10.64 1.96
C ILE A 151 14.57 -10.98 1.11
N LEU A 152 14.75 -11.03 -0.21
CA LEU A 152 13.70 -11.34 -1.17
C LEU A 152 13.57 -12.86 -1.36
N PHE A 153 12.35 -13.35 -1.14
CA PHE A 153 11.94 -14.73 -1.38
C PHE A 153 10.82 -14.80 -2.41
N VAL A 154 10.80 -15.88 -3.20
CA VAL A 154 9.71 -16.18 -4.13
C VAL A 154 9.18 -17.60 -3.96
N LYS A 155 7.89 -17.79 -4.21
CA LYS A 155 7.22 -19.09 -4.20
C LYS A 155 6.17 -19.16 -5.31
N ALA A 156 6.11 -20.29 -6.02
CA ALA A 156 5.13 -20.50 -7.07
C ALA A 156 3.69 -20.54 -6.50
N PRO A 157 2.66 -20.10 -7.26
CA PRO A 157 2.76 -19.61 -8.63
C PRO A 157 3.23 -18.15 -8.75
N ASN A 158 2.90 -17.26 -7.80
CA ASN A 158 3.23 -15.82 -7.86
C ASN A 158 3.25 -15.16 -6.47
N ILE A 159 4.02 -15.72 -5.53
CA ILE A 159 4.20 -15.13 -4.20
C ILE A 159 5.61 -14.56 -4.10
N HIS A 160 5.70 -13.28 -3.74
CA HIS A 160 6.92 -12.58 -3.41
C HIS A 160 6.85 -12.16 -1.94
N VAL A 161 7.96 -12.32 -1.21
CA VAL A 161 8.05 -11.96 0.20
C VAL A 161 9.32 -11.18 0.42
N GLU A 162 9.18 -9.97 0.96
CA GLU A 162 10.30 -9.25 1.55
C GLU A 162 10.35 -9.63 3.03
N LEU A 163 11.40 -10.34 3.44
CA LEU A 163 11.69 -10.61 4.85
C LEU A 163 12.58 -9.49 5.39
N HIS A 164 11.99 -8.53 6.07
CA HIS A 164 12.65 -7.31 6.55
C HIS A 164 13.48 -7.61 7.80
N LYS A 165 14.73 -7.13 7.78
CA LYS A 165 15.69 -7.09 8.90
C LYS A 165 15.60 -5.78 9.67
N THR A 166 15.23 -4.72 8.97
CA THR A 166 14.98 -3.36 9.46
C THR A 166 13.88 -2.73 8.61
N LEU A 167 13.22 -1.69 9.12
CA LEU A 167 12.20 -0.94 8.39
C LEU A 167 12.77 0.27 7.63
N ALA A 168 14.00 0.69 7.94
CA ALA A 168 14.66 1.85 7.37
C ALA A 168 16.17 1.60 7.19
N GLU A 169 16.70 1.96 6.02
CA GLU A 169 18.13 1.96 5.72
C GLU A 169 18.89 3.05 6.48
N GLU A 170 20.21 2.87 6.64
CA GLU A 170 21.06 3.75 7.48
C GLU A 170 21.11 5.21 7.00
N GLU A 171 20.82 5.48 5.73
CA GLU A 171 20.84 6.82 5.16
C GLU A 171 19.68 7.72 5.62
N TYR A 172 18.58 7.14 6.14
CA TYR A 172 17.38 7.90 6.49
C TYR A 172 17.45 8.43 7.92
N ALA A 173 17.34 9.76 8.05
CA ALA A 173 17.31 10.43 9.35
C ALA A 173 16.13 9.96 10.23
N GLY A 174 16.42 9.64 11.49
CA GLY A 174 15.41 9.21 12.47
C GLY A 174 14.99 7.75 12.33
N LYS A 175 15.76 6.92 11.60
CA LYS A 175 15.51 5.48 11.46
C LYS A 175 15.41 4.75 12.79
N GLU A 176 16.05 5.26 13.84
CA GLU A 176 16.08 4.67 15.18
C GLU A 176 14.68 4.56 15.79
N LEU A 177 13.72 5.37 15.33
CA LEU A 177 12.31 5.22 15.70
C LEU A 177 11.77 3.84 15.32
N PHE A 178 12.31 3.23 14.27
CA PHE A 178 11.84 1.96 13.76
C PHE A 178 12.57 0.75 14.35
N ASP A 179 13.75 0.93 14.92
CA ASP A 179 14.55 -0.16 15.52
C ASP A 179 13.81 -0.83 16.69
N SER A 180 12.94 -0.08 17.39
CA SER A 180 12.19 -0.56 18.55
C SER A 180 10.77 -1.04 18.24
N ILE A 181 10.35 -1.08 16.97
CA ILE A 181 8.96 -1.36 16.57
C ILE A 181 8.48 -2.74 17.01
N LEU A 182 9.35 -3.75 16.99
CA LEU A 182 9.00 -5.09 17.50
C LEU A 182 8.81 -5.11 19.01
N ASP A 183 9.51 -4.25 19.75
CA ASP A 183 9.41 -4.17 21.21
C ASP A 183 8.22 -3.35 21.67
N SER A 184 7.86 -2.28 20.94
CA SER A 184 6.65 -1.49 21.19
C SER A 184 5.37 -2.07 20.57
N SER A 185 5.49 -3.16 19.82
CA SER A 185 4.37 -3.83 19.17
C SER A 185 3.41 -4.51 20.15
N LEU A 186 2.18 -4.73 19.69
CA LEU A 186 1.11 -5.39 20.43
C LEU A 186 0.92 -6.82 19.92
N PRO A 187 0.44 -7.76 20.76
CA PRO A 187 -0.04 -9.05 20.28
C PRO A 187 -1.14 -8.90 19.23
N ASP A 188 -1.11 -9.74 18.20
CA ASP A 188 -2.17 -9.76 17.18
C ASP A 188 -3.50 -10.37 17.70
N GLY A 189 -3.46 -11.01 18.87
CA GLY A 189 -4.59 -11.67 19.51
C GLY A 189 -4.93 -13.07 18.98
N GLN A 190 -4.16 -13.59 18.01
CA GLN A 190 -4.39 -14.91 17.40
C GLN A 190 -3.23 -15.88 17.65
N ARG A 191 -2.00 -15.36 17.75
CA ARG A 191 -0.76 -16.14 17.80
C ARG A 191 0.19 -15.60 18.87
N MET A 192 1.09 -16.44 19.36
CA MET A 192 1.91 -16.11 20.53
C MET A 192 2.99 -15.08 20.22
N TYR A 193 3.61 -15.18 19.05
CA TYR A 193 4.72 -14.38 18.55
C TYR A 193 4.31 -13.44 17.40
N ALA A 194 3.14 -13.63 16.79
CA ALA A 194 2.62 -12.64 15.85
C ALA A 194 2.29 -11.31 16.55
N ARG A 195 2.75 -10.22 15.95
CA ARG A 195 2.67 -8.87 16.48
C ARG A 195 2.02 -7.93 15.46
N VAL A 196 1.49 -6.82 15.97
CA VAL A 196 1.00 -5.68 15.18
C VAL A 196 1.58 -4.39 15.74
N MET A 197 1.88 -3.42 14.88
CA MET A 197 2.25 -2.08 15.34
C MET A 197 1.08 -1.40 16.05
N THR A 198 1.37 -0.41 16.90
CA THR A 198 0.34 0.53 17.35
C THR A 198 -0.24 1.28 16.14
N ASP A 199 -1.45 1.84 16.30
CA ASP A 199 -2.11 2.52 15.18
C ASP A 199 -1.29 3.74 14.71
N GLU A 200 -0.68 4.48 15.65
CA GLU A 200 0.20 5.61 15.39
C GLU A 200 1.53 5.20 14.73
N ASP A 201 2.17 4.13 15.21
CA ASP A 201 3.41 3.62 14.62
C ASP A 201 3.21 3.16 13.18
N PHE A 202 2.12 2.43 12.93
CA PHE A 202 1.79 1.99 11.58
C PHE A 202 1.53 3.18 10.66
N TYR A 203 0.80 4.21 11.14
CA TYR A 203 0.58 5.43 10.36
C TYR A 203 1.89 6.16 10.04
N VAL A 204 2.76 6.35 11.02
CA VAL A 204 4.08 6.99 10.83
C VAL A 204 4.93 6.19 9.85
N TYR A 205 4.93 4.86 9.96
CA TYR A 205 5.62 4.00 9.00
C TYR A 205 5.06 4.12 7.59
N MET A 206 3.74 4.23 7.42
CA MET A 206 3.13 4.50 6.10
C MET A 206 3.66 5.80 5.51
N ILE A 207 3.69 6.90 6.28
CA ILE A 207 4.20 8.19 5.80
C ILE A 207 5.68 8.11 5.42
N PHE A 208 6.49 7.49 6.28
CA PHE A 208 7.91 7.27 6.01
C PHE A 208 8.15 6.48 4.73
N HIS A 209 7.43 5.36 4.56
CA HIS A 209 7.55 4.50 3.40
C HIS A 209 7.19 5.24 2.10
N VAL A 210 6.11 6.03 2.13
CA VAL A 210 5.72 6.84 0.96
C VAL A 210 6.77 7.92 0.68
N ALA A 211 7.28 8.61 1.69
CA ALA A 211 8.32 9.64 1.52
C ALA A 211 9.59 9.06 0.86
N LYS A 212 10.03 7.88 1.29
CA LYS A 212 11.15 7.16 0.67
C LYS A 212 10.91 6.88 -0.82
N HIS A 213 9.74 6.37 -1.18
CA HIS A 213 9.41 6.16 -2.60
C HIS A 213 9.43 7.46 -3.39
N PHE A 214 8.91 8.55 -2.82
CA PHE A 214 8.95 9.87 -3.44
C PHE A 214 10.37 10.34 -3.75
N ILE A 215 11.32 10.14 -2.82
CA ILE A 215 12.74 10.50 -3.01
C ILE A 215 13.38 9.65 -4.13
N ASN A 216 12.97 8.38 -4.26
CA ASN A 216 13.61 7.41 -5.15
C ASN A 216 12.92 7.21 -6.51
N GLY A 217 12.04 8.13 -6.94
CA GLY A 217 11.40 8.09 -8.27
C GLY A 217 9.88 8.10 -8.26
N GLY A 218 9.25 8.10 -7.08
CA GLY A 218 7.82 8.31 -6.87
C GLY A 218 7.06 7.10 -6.35
N SER A 219 5.82 7.36 -5.91
CA SER A 219 4.87 6.33 -5.50
C SER A 219 3.56 6.51 -6.26
N GLY A 220 2.92 5.40 -6.63
CA GLY A 220 1.66 5.43 -7.37
C GLY A 220 0.48 5.93 -6.54
N ILE A 221 -0.65 6.17 -7.21
CA ILE A 221 -1.92 6.67 -6.63
C ILE A 221 -2.31 5.94 -5.33
N ARG A 222 -1.99 4.65 -5.23
CA ARG A 222 -2.30 3.79 -4.08
C ARG A 222 -1.82 4.32 -2.75
N SER A 223 -0.64 4.93 -2.68
CA SER A 223 -0.13 5.48 -1.42
C SER A 223 -1.05 6.56 -0.86
N VAL A 224 -1.59 7.41 -1.72
CA VAL A 224 -2.56 8.45 -1.32
C VAL A 224 -3.87 7.81 -0.84
N LEU A 225 -4.35 6.76 -1.53
CA LEU A 225 -5.55 6.01 -1.13
C LEU A 225 -5.37 5.33 0.22
N ASP A 226 -4.21 4.70 0.43
CA ASP A 226 -3.85 4.00 1.68
C ASP A 226 -3.90 4.98 2.88
N ILE A 227 -3.34 6.20 2.75
CA ILE A 227 -3.41 7.23 3.80
C ILE A 227 -4.86 7.59 4.13
N TRP A 228 -5.68 7.87 3.11
CA TRP A 228 -7.08 8.27 3.33
C TRP A 228 -7.89 7.14 3.97
N ILE A 229 -7.76 5.91 3.46
CA ILE A 229 -8.48 4.74 3.99
C ILE A 229 -8.09 4.49 5.45
N TYR A 230 -6.81 4.57 5.77
CA TYR A 230 -6.35 4.32 7.12
C TYR A 230 -6.90 5.34 8.11
N ARG A 231 -6.77 6.65 7.81
CA ARG A 231 -7.32 7.71 8.68
C ARG A 231 -8.83 7.63 8.83
N LYS A 232 -9.56 7.33 7.74
CA LYS A 232 -11.02 7.14 7.79
C LYS A 232 -11.43 6.02 8.74
N ASN A 233 -10.67 4.92 8.78
CA ASN A 233 -10.94 3.78 9.65
C ASN A 233 -10.34 3.92 11.06
N LYS A 234 -9.47 4.90 11.28
CA LYS A 234 -8.79 5.17 12.55
C LYS A 234 -8.99 6.64 12.99
N PRO A 235 -10.23 7.06 13.29
CA PRO A 235 -10.52 8.45 13.68
C PRO A 235 -9.94 8.84 15.05
N ALA A 236 -9.49 7.86 15.84
CA ALA A 236 -8.95 8.05 17.19
C ALA A 236 -7.41 8.12 17.24
N LEU A 237 -6.73 8.25 16.09
CA LEU A 237 -5.28 8.41 16.04
C LEU A 237 -4.82 9.59 16.90
N ASN A 238 -3.80 9.37 17.72
CA ASN A 238 -3.22 10.41 18.54
C ASN A 238 -2.31 11.33 17.72
N GLU A 239 -2.88 12.44 17.25
CA GLU A 239 -2.18 13.46 16.45
C GLU A 239 -0.93 14.04 17.12
N SER A 240 -0.90 14.10 18.46
CA SER A 240 0.27 14.62 19.18
C SER A 240 1.47 13.67 19.08
N VAL A 241 1.23 12.37 19.27
CA VAL A 241 2.24 11.30 19.14
C VAL A 241 2.73 11.20 17.70
N ILE A 242 1.81 11.22 16.73
CA ILE A 242 2.16 11.21 15.31
C ILE A 242 3.05 12.40 14.95
N ARG A 243 2.67 13.61 15.38
CA ARG A 243 3.43 14.82 15.08
C ARG A 243 4.84 14.81 15.68
N GLU A 244 4.98 14.30 16.90
CA GLU A 244 6.28 14.14 17.55
C GLU A 244 7.20 13.23 16.73
N LYS A 245 6.71 12.03 16.34
CA LYS A 245 7.48 11.08 15.54
C LYS A 245 7.82 11.61 14.15
N LEU A 246 6.85 12.26 13.49
CA LEU A 246 7.08 12.87 12.17
C LEU A 246 8.08 14.04 12.22
N ARG A 247 8.20 14.75 13.34
CA ARG A 247 9.21 15.80 13.51
C ARG A 247 10.62 15.23 13.55
N VAL A 248 10.81 14.11 14.25
CA VAL A 248 12.10 13.38 14.26
C VAL A 248 12.48 12.95 12.85
N LEU A 249 11.52 12.45 12.07
CA LEU A 249 11.71 12.06 10.66
C LEU A 249 11.77 13.25 9.69
N LYS A 250 11.46 14.48 10.14
CA LYS A 250 11.31 15.70 9.32
C LYS A 250 10.25 15.56 8.20
N LEU A 251 9.19 14.82 8.47
CA LEU A 251 8.11 14.51 7.50
C LEU A 251 6.79 15.26 7.78
N GLU A 252 6.75 16.19 8.74
CA GLU A 252 5.52 16.91 9.13
C GLU A 252 4.84 17.62 7.94
N THR A 253 5.62 18.33 7.12
CA THR A 253 5.08 19.01 5.94
C THR A 253 4.64 18.01 4.88
N PHE A 254 5.42 16.95 4.65
CA PHE A 254 5.09 15.92 3.67
C PHE A 254 3.76 15.23 4.01
N GLU A 255 3.58 14.82 5.27
CA GLU A 255 2.33 14.22 5.75
C GLU A 255 1.14 15.14 5.54
N ARG A 256 1.27 16.42 5.92
CA ARG A 256 0.18 17.40 5.78
C ARG A 256 -0.27 17.54 4.33
N GLU A 257 0.67 17.64 3.39
CA GLU A 257 0.34 17.79 1.98
C GLU A 257 -0.23 16.49 1.38
N LEU A 258 0.29 15.32 1.79
CA LEU A 258 -0.23 14.04 1.36
C LEU A 258 -1.67 13.80 1.83
N VAL A 259 -2.00 14.19 3.06
CA VAL A 259 -3.36 14.14 3.62
C VAL A 259 -4.27 15.16 2.94
N SER A 260 -3.76 16.35 2.66
CA SER A 260 -4.51 17.37 1.90
C SER A 260 -4.90 16.83 0.53
N LEU A 261 -3.92 16.28 -0.21
CA LEU A 261 -4.14 15.64 -1.50
C LEU A 261 -5.17 14.50 -1.41
N SER A 262 -5.08 13.66 -0.38
CA SER A 262 -6.01 12.55 -0.20
C SER A 262 -7.45 13.04 -0.01
N LYS A 263 -7.67 14.17 0.68
CA LYS A 263 -9.01 14.79 0.80
C LYS A 263 -9.49 15.41 -0.50
N VAL A 264 -8.60 16.03 -1.28
CA VAL A 264 -8.95 16.54 -2.62
C VAL A 264 -9.49 15.41 -3.49
N TRP A 265 -8.80 14.25 -3.52
CA TRP A 265 -9.21 13.11 -4.34
C TRP A 265 -10.46 12.39 -3.81
N MET A 266 -10.56 12.20 -2.50
CA MET A 266 -11.55 11.28 -1.92
C MET A 266 -12.82 11.97 -1.40
N GLU A 267 -12.74 13.27 -1.13
CA GLU A 267 -13.82 14.06 -0.50
C GLU A 267 -14.21 15.30 -1.31
N GLY A 268 -13.52 15.59 -2.43
CA GLY A 268 -13.79 16.77 -3.25
C GLY A 268 -13.38 18.09 -2.60
N ALA A 269 -12.41 18.05 -1.67
CA ALA A 269 -11.85 19.26 -1.08
C ALA A 269 -11.16 20.14 -2.15
N GLN A 270 -11.06 21.45 -1.88
CA GLN A 270 -10.39 22.37 -2.79
C GLN A 270 -8.87 22.17 -2.74
N GLY A 271 -8.25 21.93 -3.89
CA GLY A 271 -6.80 21.80 -4.01
C GLY A 271 -6.06 23.12 -3.83
N THR A 272 -4.82 23.03 -3.36
CA THR A 272 -3.83 24.12 -3.33
C THR A 272 -2.85 23.97 -4.49
N ALA A 273 -2.02 24.99 -4.75
CA ALA A 273 -0.94 24.87 -5.74
C ALA A 273 -0.01 23.68 -5.43
N LEU A 274 0.28 23.45 -4.15
CA LEU A 274 1.16 22.37 -3.70
C LEU A 274 0.49 20.99 -3.81
N SER A 275 -0.79 20.85 -3.46
CA SER A 275 -1.50 19.59 -3.65
C SER A 275 -1.66 19.24 -5.13
N ASN A 276 -1.81 20.24 -6.00
CA ASN A 276 -1.88 20.02 -7.44
C ASN A 276 -0.53 19.55 -7.98
N ALA A 277 0.58 20.20 -7.58
CA ALA A 277 1.92 19.75 -7.95
C ALA A 277 2.21 18.33 -7.45
N LEU A 278 1.78 18.00 -6.22
CA LEU A 278 1.90 16.65 -5.66
C LEU A 278 1.06 15.64 -6.44
N SER A 279 -0.15 16.02 -6.86
CA SER A 279 -1.03 15.21 -7.70
C SER A 279 -0.35 14.88 -9.03
N ASP A 280 0.21 15.88 -9.71
CA ASP A 280 0.89 15.70 -11.00
C ASP A 280 2.10 14.77 -10.88
N PHE A 281 2.90 14.92 -9.81
CA PHE A 281 4.03 14.04 -9.52
C PHE A 281 3.59 12.58 -9.30
N VAL A 282 2.60 12.35 -8.43
CA VAL A 282 2.08 10.99 -8.14
C VAL A 282 1.53 10.32 -9.39
N ILE A 283 0.76 11.05 -10.18
CA ILE A 283 0.15 10.53 -11.40
C ILE A 283 1.20 10.22 -12.47
N GLY A 284 2.26 11.03 -12.54
CA GLY A 284 3.41 10.84 -13.43
C GLY A 284 4.26 9.60 -13.09
N ALA A 285 4.49 9.33 -11.81
CA ALA A 285 5.42 8.31 -11.34
C ALA A 285 4.99 6.84 -11.55
N GLY A 286 3.70 6.52 -11.57
CA GLY A 286 3.24 5.12 -11.59
C GLY A 286 3.56 4.33 -10.32
N THR A 287 3.22 3.04 -10.27
CA THR A 287 3.42 2.21 -9.07
C THR A 287 4.88 1.99 -8.69
N PHE A 288 5.80 1.95 -9.67
CA PHE A 288 7.23 1.68 -9.43
C PHE A 288 8.13 2.91 -9.54
N GLY A 289 7.54 4.11 -9.68
CA GLY A 289 8.29 5.33 -9.94
C GLY A 289 8.78 5.45 -11.39
N THR A 290 9.25 6.64 -11.74
CA THR A 290 9.96 6.95 -13.00
C THR A 290 11.25 7.68 -12.66
N GLN A 291 12.38 7.28 -13.24
CA GLN A 291 13.66 7.98 -13.07
C GLN A 291 13.72 9.35 -13.79
N GLU A 292 12.64 9.76 -14.46
CA GLU A 292 12.57 10.97 -15.29
C GLU A 292 11.78 12.14 -14.65
N ASN A 293 11.51 12.10 -13.34
CA ASN A 293 10.72 13.14 -12.65
C ASN A 293 11.59 14.19 -11.95
#